data_AF-A0A8C6T7G5-F1
#
_entry.id   AF-A0A8C6T7G5-F1
#
_cell.length_a   1.000
_cell.length_b   1.000
_cell.length_c   1.000
_cell.angle_alpha   90.00
_cell.angle_beta   90.00
_cell.angle_gamma   90.00
#
_symmetry.space_group_name_H-M   'P 1'
#
loop_
_entity.id
_entity.type
_entity.pdbx_description
1 polymer ?
#
loop_
_entity_poly.entity_id
_entity_poly.type
_entity_poly.pdbx_seq_one_letter_code
_entity_poly.pdbx_strand_id
1 'polypeptide(L)'
;INLTFVSLSAVVGYVALLVAACVVNFQKASILLIITCVVVLCFLWDLLFKRYGSLLWDKLSAGRTVGRKKKLWIKRYLMRSRNEETAVQRRFFTFMHVLVRFYISLDHKKNLENSLDNRAQCRICKKLFFTTVTKALSSSQVMPILVFMSTVISILQHTGFLSWLIRKVSPETQREILFSFQSQIFLHNTESILLIRPYISRLTCSEIHAVMTGGFASISGTVLGSYIAFGVDPAHLLTASVMSSPASLATAKTLWPETESSQILLEEDLEMDKGCSLLEAACRGASSAIEVVANILVNIISCLALLALMDSVLSWVGSMFDCPAFSFTLICSYVFMPLSFMMGVSWEDSFIVADLIGKKTFINEFVAYQKLSEFIRKRKGGGAEYVGNVKQYLSERSETIATYALCGFSNVTSLAMLVGALSKCPLWLRSLIAGCVSCFMTACIAGELCAFWLRFHTLEILTRGIRQNNSLCRATRAVNIHRSLATSNNNTLLPALTLARCSTVH
;
A
#
# COMPACT_ATOMS: atom_id res chain seq x y z
N ILE A 1 -25.85 -36.53 6.17
CA ILE A 1 -27.03 -36.12 6.96
C ILE A 1 -26.65 -35.68 8.39
N ASN A 2 -25.76 -36.40 9.10
CA ASN A 2 -25.34 -36.01 10.47
C ASN A 2 -24.48 -34.73 10.54
N LEU A 3 -23.58 -34.47 9.58
CA LEU A 3 -22.70 -33.28 9.62
C LEU A 3 -23.45 -31.95 9.41
N THR A 4 -24.47 -31.95 8.55
CA THR A 4 -25.32 -30.79 8.25
C THR A 4 -26.27 -30.45 9.40
N PHE A 5 -26.69 -31.46 10.17
CA PHE A 5 -27.57 -31.25 11.33
C PHE A 5 -26.80 -30.65 12.52
N VAL A 6 -25.58 -31.14 12.78
CA VAL A 6 -24.69 -30.57 13.82
C VAL A 6 -24.33 -29.13 13.50
N SER A 7 -24.01 -28.79 12.24
CA SER A 7 -23.70 -27.40 11.88
C SER A 7 -24.89 -26.46 12.02
N LEU A 8 -26.11 -26.91 11.67
CA LEU A 8 -27.31 -26.09 11.82
C LEU A 8 -27.62 -25.81 13.29
N SER A 9 -27.49 -26.81 14.17
CA SER A 9 -27.68 -26.64 15.61
C SER A 9 -26.66 -25.67 16.22
N ALA A 10 -25.40 -25.73 15.77
CA ALA A 10 -24.35 -24.82 16.22
C ALA A 10 -24.59 -23.37 15.75
N VAL A 11 -25.09 -23.18 14.52
CA VAL A 11 -25.46 -21.85 14.00
C VAL A 11 -26.62 -21.26 14.79
N VAL A 12 -27.66 -22.05 15.08
CA VAL A 12 -28.79 -21.60 15.90
C VAL A 12 -28.33 -21.23 17.32
N GLY A 13 -27.46 -22.05 17.92
CA GLY A 13 -26.85 -21.74 19.22
C GLY A 13 -26.02 -20.44 19.22
N TYR A 14 -25.24 -20.20 18.17
CA TYR A 14 -24.48 -18.95 18.01
C TYR A 14 -25.40 -17.73 17.88
N VAL A 15 -26.49 -17.82 17.10
CA VAL A 15 -27.46 -16.73 16.97
C VAL A 15 -28.14 -16.45 18.31
N ALA A 16 -28.52 -17.47 19.06
CA ALA A 16 -29.09 -17.29 20.40
C ALA A 16 -28.11 -16.59 21.36
N LEU A 17 -26.82 -16.98 21.33
CA LEU A 17 -25.78 -16.35 22.13
C LEU A 17 -25.55 -14.89 21.72
N LEU A 18 -25.57 -14.59 20.41
CA LEU A 18 -25.45 -13.22 19.90
C LEU A 18 -26.61 -12.34 20.38
N VAL A 19 -27.84 -12.83 20.29
CA VAL A 19 -29.03 -12.12 20.76
C VAL A 19 -28.93 -11.88 22.27
N ALA A 20 -28.56 -12.89 23.05
CA ALA A 20 -28.35 -12.75 24.49
C ALA A 20 -27.28 -11.69 24.82
N ALA A 21 -26.14 -11.71 24.11
CA ALA A 21 -25.07 -10.73 24.29
C ALA A 21 -25.51 -9.30 23.94
N CYS A 22 -26.32 -9.12 22.88
CA CYS A 22 -26.87 -7.83 22.49
C CYS A 22 -27.85 -7.27 23.53
N VAL A 23 -28.64 -8.14 24.17
CA VAL A 23 -29.57 -7.76 25.24
C VAL A 23 -28.83 -7.35 26.51
N VAL A 24 -27.76 -8.05 26.88
CA VAL A 24 -26.99 -7.76 28.10
C VAL A 24 -26.17 -6.48 27.98
N ASN A 25 -25.42 -6.31 26.87
CA ASN A 25 -24.61 -5.11 26.67
C ASN A 25 -24.40 -4.81 25.19
N PHE A 26 -25.34 -4.06 24.62
CA PHE A 26 -25.33 -3.70 23.20
C PHE A 26 -24.04 -2.97 22.78
N GLN A 27 -23.48 -2.10 23.62
CA GLN A 27 -22.26 -1.34 23.28
C GLN A 27 -21.08 -2.27 23.01
N LYS A 28 -20.88 -3.29 23.87
CA LYS A 28 -19.82 -4.29 23.70
C LYS A 28 -20.12 -5.29 22.58
N ALA A 29 -21.40 -5.61 22.36
CA ALA A 29 -21.84 -6.60 21.37
C ALA A 29 -21.99 -6.02 19.94
N SER A 30 -21.99 -4.70 19.78
CA SER A 30 -22.25 -4.01 18.51
C SER A 30 -21.34 -4.47 17.36
N ILE A 31 -20.04 -4.65 17.62
CA ILE A 31 -19.08 -5.12 16.62
C ILE A 31 -19.43 -6.53 16.16
N LEU A 32 -19.70 -7.44 17.11
CA LEU A 32 -20.04 -8.82 16.81
C LEU A 32 -21.33 -8.88 15.98
N LEU A 33 -22.36 -8.12 16.37
CA LEU A 33 -23.62 -8.00 15.63
C LEU A 33 -23.41 -7.52 14.19
N ILE A 34 -22.62 -6.46 13.99
CA ILE A 34 -22.33 -5.92 12.65
C ILE A 34 -21.64 -6.99 11.80
N ILE A 35 -20.63 -7.68 12.33
CA ILE A 35 -19.94 -8.77 11.62
C ILE A 35 -20.93 -9.86 11.23
N THR A 36 -21.78 -10.31 12.16
CA THR A 36 -22.76 -11.36 11.87
C THR A 36 -23.77 -10.92 10.82
N CYS A 37 -24.29 -9.69 10.90
CA CYS A 37 -25.21 -9.13 9.92
C CYS A 37 -24.56 -9.06 8.52
N VAL A 38 -23.32 -8.61 8.42
CA VAL A 38 -22.59 -8.56 7.15
C VAL A 38 -22.41 -9.97 6.58
N VAL A 39 -22.00 -10.95 7.38
CA VAL A 39 -21.83 -12.34 6.94
C VAL A 39 -23.16 -12.93 6.44
N VAL A 40 -24.26 -12.72 7.17
CA VAL A 40 -25.59 -13.19 6.77
C VAL A 40 -26.04 -12.51 5.48
N LEU A 41 -25.89 -11.19 5.36
CA LEU A 41 -26.23 -10.45 4.13
C LEU A 41 -25.41 -10.92 2.93
N CYS A 42 -24.12 -11.15 3.12
CA CYS A 42 -23.21 -11.69 2.12
C CYS A 42 -23.62 -13.08 1.64
N PHE A 43 -23.97 -13.97 2.57
CA PHE A 43 -24.44 -15.32 2.27
C PHE A 43 -25.80 -15.32 1.56
N LEU A 44 -26.74 -14.48 2.01
CA LEU A 44 -28.02 -14.27 1.35
C LEU A 44 -27.84 -13.72 -0.06
N TRP A 45 -26.89 -12.80 -0.26
CA TRP A 45 -26.54 -12.29 -1.59
C TRP A 45 -26.00 -13.39 -2.49
N ASP A 46 -25.10 -14.26 -2.00
CA ASP A 46 -24.58 -15.38 -2.79
C ASP A 46 -25.68 -16.39 -3.16
N LEU A 47 -26.61 -16.67 -2.25
CA LEU A 47 -27.76 -17.53 -2.53
C LEU A 47 -28.70 -16.90 -3.55
N LEU A 48 -28.99 -15.60 -3.41
CA LEU A 48 -29.82 -14.85 -4.35
C LEU A 48 -29.16 -14.82 -5.73
N PHE A 49 -27.86 -14.58 -5.81
CA PHE A 49 -27.13 -14.54 -7.07
C PHE A 49 -27.06 -15.92 -7.73
N LYS A 50 -26.85 -17.00 -6.97
CA LYS A 50 -26.93 -18.37 -7.51
C LYS A 50 -28.32 -18.70 -8.07
N ARG A 51 -29.39 -18.23 -7.42
CA ARG A 51 -30.77 -18.58 -7.79
C ARG A 51 -31.34 -17.69 -8.90
N TYR A 52 -31.01 -16.40 -8.89
CA TYR A 52 -31.56 -15.40 -9.80
C TYR A 52 -30.52 -14.80 -10.77
N GLY A 53 -29.26 -15.23 -10.71
CA GLY A 53 -28.16 -14.65 -11.50
C GLY A 53 -28.41 -14.69 -13.01
N SER A 54 -28.92 -15.80 -13.53
CA SER A 54 -29.30 -15.91 -14.95
C SER A 54 -30.40 -14.91 -15.33
N LEU A 55 -31.45 -14.84 -14.52
CA LEU A 55 -32.57 -13.90 -14.72
C LEU A 55 -32.13 -12.43 -14.61
N LEU A 56 -31.20 -12.13 -13.70
CA LEU A 56 -30.63 -10.80 -13.51
C LEU A 56 -29.76 -10.42 -14.70
N TRP A 57 -28.96 -11.37 -15.20
CA TRP A 57 -28.10 -11.19 -16.37
C TRP A 57 -28.91 -10.96 -17.64
N ASP A 58 -30.01 -11.68 -17.81
CA ASP A 58 -30.95 -11.53 -18.93
C ASP A 58 -31.63 -10.16 -18.90
N LYS A 59 -32.10 -9.70 -17.72
CA LYS A 59 -32.65 -8.34 -17.57
C LYS A 59 -31.58 -7.25 -17.81
N LEU A 60 -30.35 -7.47 -17.35
CA LEU A 60 -29.24 -6.55 -17.58
C LEU A 60 -28.74 -6.58 -19.03
N SER A 61 -28.98 -7.65 -19.79
CA SER A 61 -28.57 -7.78 -21.19
C SER A 61 -29.26 -6.75 -22.10
N ALA A 62 -30.52 -6.41 -21.81
CA ALA A 62 -31.29 -5.36 -22.47
C ALA A 62 -30.67 -3.96 -22.19
N GLY A 63 -30.25 -3.72 -20.95
CA GLY A 63 -29.50 -2.51 -20.59
C GLY A 63 -28.13 -2.43 -21.27
N ARG A 64 -27.44 -3.57 -21.44
CA ARG A 64 -26.12 -3.66 -22.08
C ARG A 64 -26.17 -3.40 -23.58
N THR A 65 -27.23 -3.83 -24.26
CA THR A 65 -27.46 -3.55 -25.69
C THR A 65 -27.79 -2.08 -25.93
N VAL A 66 -28.60 -1.46 -25.09
CA VAL A 66 -28.83 0.00 -25.11
C VAL A 66 -27.55 0.78 -24.79
N GLY A 67 -26.78 0.33 -23.79
CA GLY A 67 -25.47 0.89 -23.43
C GLY A 67 -24.44 0.77 -24.55
N ARG A 68 -24.42 -0.34 -25.31
CA ARG A 68 -23.59 -0.49 -26.52
C ARG A 68 -24.01 0.47 -27.64
N LYS A 69 -25.31 0.63 -27.89
CA LYS A 69 -25.83 1.58 -28.90
C LYS A 69 -25.50 3.03 -28.55
N LYS A 70 -25.60 3.40 -27.26
CA LYS A 70 -25.26 4.75 -26.77
C LYS A 70 -23.80 4.88 -26.30
N LYS A 71 -22.92 3.92 -26.57
CA LYS A 71 -21.53 3.88 -26.06
C LYS A 71 -20.76 5.15 -26.37
N LEU A 72 -20.92 5.72 -27.57
CA LEU A 72 -20.30 6.97 -27.97
C LEU A 72 -20.82 8.19 -27.19
N TRP A 73 -22.14 8.26 -26.95
CA TRP A 73 -22.77 9.33 -26.15
C TRP A 73 -22.41 9.22 -24.67
N ILE A 74 -22.45 8.00 -24.11
CA ILE A 74 -22.04 7.73 -22.73
C ILE A 74 -20.55 8.03 -22.54
N LYS A 75 -19.69 7.63 -23.49
CA LYS A 75 -18.27 7.96 -23.46
C LYS A 75 -18.04 9.47 -23.55
N ARG A 76 -18.76 10.19 -24.43
CA ARG A 76 -18.70 11.66 -24.50
C ARG A 76 -19.18 12.32 -23.20
N TYR A 77 -20.29 11.86 -22.63
CA TYR A 77 -20.85 12.40 -21.39
C TYR A 77 -19.92 12.15 -20.19
N LEU A 78 -19.40 10.93 -20.03
CA LEU A 78 -18.43 10.60 -18.98
C LEU A 78 -17.12 11.37 -19.13
N MET A 79 -16.62 11.55 -20.35
CA MET A 79 -15.44 12.39 -20.61
C MET A 79 -15.73 13.88 -20.36
N ARG A 80 -16.95 14.36 -20.64
CA ARG A 80 -17.39 15.74 -20.39
C ARG A 80 -17.56 16.04 -18.90
N SER A 81 -18.12 15.09 -18.13
CA SER A 81 -18.25 15.17 -16.67
C SER A 81 -16.89 15.20 -15.96
N ARG A 82 -15.83 14.77 -16.64
CA ARG A 82 -14.46 14.74 -16.12
C ARG A 82 -13.74 16.10 -16.19
N ASN A 83 -14.37 17.13 -16.79
CA ASN A 83 -13.77 18.46 -16.93
C ASN A 83 -13.73 19.29 -15.63
N GLU A 84 -14.33 18.83 -14.52
CA GLU A 84 -13.98 19.33 -13.19
C GLU A 84 -12.66 18.67 -12.74
N GLU A 85 -11.55 19.10 -13.36
CA GLU A 85 -10.22 18.66 -13.00
C GLU A 85 -9.87 19.14 -11.59
N THR A 86 -10.14 18.29 -10.61
CA THR A 86 -9.48 18.35 -9.30
C THR A 86 -7.96 18.39 -9.50
N ALA A 87 -7.25 19.17 -8.67
CA ALA A 87 -5.78 19.27 -8.69
C ALA A 87 -5.09 17.89 -8.68
N VAL A 88 -5.78 16.88 -8.12
CA VAL A 88 -5.48 15.44 -8.13
C VAL A 88 -5.21 14.91 -9.54
N GLN A 89 -6.12 15.12 -10.50
CA GLN A 89 -5.95 14.59 -11.85
C GLN A 89 -4.79 15.25 -12.58
N ARG A 90 -4.56 16.56 -12.38
CA ARG A 90 -3.42 17.25 -12.99
C ARG A 90 -2.09 16.78 -12.42
N ARG A 91 -1.91 16.72 -11.10
CA ARG A 91 -0.69 16.17 -10.49
C ARG A 91 -0.46 14.71 -10.90
N PHE A 92 -1.53 13.92 -10.92
CA PHE A 92 -1.51 12.53 -11.36
C PHE A 92 -1.11 12.38 -12.84
N PHE A 93 -1.72 13.13 -13.76
CA PHE A 93 -1.41 13.07 -15.18
C PHE A 93 -0.04 13.67 -15.48
N THR A 94 0.37 14.76 -14.81
CA THR A 94 1.72 15.31 -14.94
C THR A 94 2.77 14.32 -14.43
N PHE A 95 2.53 13.66 -13.30
CA PHE A 95 3.41 12.61 -12.76
C PHE A 95 3.51 11.40 -13.71
N MET A 96 2.37 10.89 -14.19
CA MET A 96 2.34 9.81 -15.18
C MET A 96 3.01 10.23 -16.50
N HIS A 97 2.81 11.46 -16.98
CA HIS A 97 3.39 11.92 -18.24
C HIS A 97 4.90 12.15 -18.11
N VAL A 98 5.39 12.63 -16.96
CA VAL A 98 6.82 12.73 -16.64
C VAL A 98 7.45 11.35 -16.54
N LEU A 99 6.80 10.39 -15.85
CA LEU A 99 7.31 9.02 -15.72
C LEU A 99 7.26 8.23 -17.02
N VAL A 100 6.21 8.37 -17.82
CA VAL A 100 6.11 7.75 -19.14
C VAL A 100 7.15 8.35 -20.09
N ARG A 101 7.43 9.66 -20.03
CA ARG A 101 8.53 10.26 -20.81
C ARG A 101 9.91 9.83 -20.32
N PHE A 102 10.12 9.76 -19.01
CA PHE A 102 11.35 9.21 -18.42
C PHE A 102 11.54 7.74 -18.82
N TYR A 103 10.46 6.96 -18.84
CA TYR A 103 10.43 5.57 -19.29
C TYR A 103 10.70 5.42 -20.80
N ILE A 104 10.08 6.22 -21.67
CA ILE A 104 10.37 6.25 -23.11
C ILE A 104 11.84 6.64 -23.35
N SER A 105 12.40 7.52 -22.50
CA SER A 105 13.81 7.90 -22.55
C SER A 105 14.75 6.77 -22.11
N LEU A 106 14.33 5.93 -21.15
CA LEU A 106 15.06 4.72 -20.75
C LEU A 106 14.94 3.59 -21.79
N ASP A 107 13.80 3.44 -22.46
CA ASP A 107 13.59 2.44 -23.53
C ASP A 107 14.45 2.74 -24.78
N HIS A 108 14.77 4.02 -25.01
CA HIS A 108 15.69 4.44 -26.06
C HIS A 108 17.18 4.11 -25.77
N LYS A 109 17.52 3.69 -24.55
CA LYS A 109 18.86 3.22 -24.15
C LYS A 109 18.91 1.69 -24.01
N LYS A 110 18.49 0.96 -25.06
CA LYS A 110 18.89 -0.45 -25.25
C LYS A 110 20.33 -0.50 -25.75
N ASN A 111 21.29 -0.36 -24.84
CA ASN A 111 22.67 -0.86 -24.95
C ASN A 111 23.43 -0.44 -23.69
N LEU A 112 23.16 -1.07 -22.56
CA LEU A 112 24.12 -1.12 -21.46
C LEU A 112 23.80 -2.25 -20.47
N GLU A 113 23.87 -3.49 -20.96
CA GLU A 113 24.05 -4.65 -20.08
C GLU A 113 25.20 -5.46 -20.63
N ASN A 114 26.39 -5.17 -20.10
CA ASN A 114 27.46 -6.15 -19.95
C ASN A 114 28.46 -5.62 -18.92
N SER A 115 28.88 -6.55 -18.07
CA SER A 115 29.93 -6.44 -17.04
C SER A 115 29.47 -5.97 -15.67
N LEU A 116 29.35 -6.95 -14.76
CA LEU A 116 29.78 -6.83 -13.37
C LEU A 116 29.89 -8.26 -12.79
N ASP A 117 31.00 -8.92 -13.13
CA ASP A 117 31.58 -9.95 -12.28
C ASP A 117 32.81 -9.32 -11.61
N ASN A 118 32.81 -9.27 -10.28
CA ASN A 118 34.04 -9.27 -9.51
C ASN A 118 33.76 -9.54 -8.02
N ARG A 119 34.35 -10.64 -7.54
CA ARG A 119 34.47 -10.99 -6.14
C ARG A 119 35.34 -9.98 -5.40
N ALA A 120 34.80 -9.36 -4.35
CA ALA A 120 35.59 -8.75 -3.30
C ALA A 120 35.01 -9.14 -1.94
N GLN A 121 35.77 -9.95 -1.21
CA GLN A 121 35.44 -10.44 0.12
C GLN A 121 36.05 -9.49 1.14
N CYS A 122 35.23 -8.68 1.82
CA CYS A 122 35.70 -7.74 2.83
C CYS A 122 35.55 -8.31 4.25
N ARG A 123 36.67 -8.39 4.99
CA ARG A 123 36.76 -8.92 6.37
C ARG A 123 36.17 -7.99 7.46
N ILE A 124 35.49 -6.91 7.09
CA ILE A 124 34.91 -5.95 8.04
C ILE A 124 33.58 -6.45 8.64
N CYS A 125 32.89 -7.40 7.99
CA CYS A 125 31.58 -7.90 8.44
C CYS A 125 31.61 -8.69 9.76
N LYS A 126 32.75 -9.26 10.21
CA LYS A 126 32.75 -10.16 11.37
C LYS A 126 32.47 -9.47 12.72
N LYS A 127 32.77 -8.17 12.86
CA LYS A 127 32.60 -7.45 14.13
C LYS A 127 31.23 -6.75 14.27
N LEU A 128 30.54 -6.47 13.15
CA LEU A 128 29.20 -5.87 13.14
C LEU A 128 28.08 -6.93 13.19
N PHE A 129 28.34 -8.13 12.68
CA PHE A 129 27.35 -9.21 12.56
C PHE A 129 26.90 -9.78 13.91
N PHE A 130 27.76 -9.77 14.94
CA PHE A 130 27.45 -10.44 16.20
C PHE A 130 26.66 -9.57 17.20
N THR A 131 26.87 -8.25 17.19
CA THR A 131 26.32 -7.34 18.22
C THR A 131 24.95 -6.76 17.84
N THR A 132 24.66 -6.60 16.54
CA THR A 132 23.37 -6.07 16.06
C THR A 132 22.30 -7.15 15.99
N VAL A 133 22.69 -8.37 15.60
CA VAL A 133 21.78 -9.52 15.44
C VAL A 133 21.26 -10.02 16.79
N THR A 134 22.08 -10.00 17.84
CA THR A 134 21.65 -10.39 19.20
C THR A 134 20.69 -9.38 19.83
N LYS A 135 20.87 -8.06 19.66
CA LYS A 135 19.87 -7.08 20.12
C LYS A 135 18.57 -7.11 19.30
N ALA A 136 18.63 -7.42 18.01
CA ALA A 136 17.45 -7.51 17.14
C ALA A 136 16.61 -8.79 17.40
N LEU A 137 17.25 -9.90 17.78
CA LEU A 137 16.57 -11.17 18.06
C LEU A 137 15.95 -11.23 19.46
N SER A 138 16.51 -10.54 20.46
CA SER A 138 16.07 -10.66 21.86
C SER A 138 14.95 -9.69 22.29
N SER A 139 14.55 -8.73 21.45
CA SER A 139 13.61 -7.64 21.83
C SER A 139 12.47 -7.37 20.84
N SER A 140 12.35 -8.11 19.73
CA SER A 140 11.44 -7.73 18.64
C SER A 140 10.07 -8.38 18.76
N GLN A 141 9.09 -7.61 19.25
CA GLN A 141 7.64 -7.96 19.22
C GLN A 141 7.13 -8.38 17.83
N VAL A 142 7.89 -8.08 16.77
CA VAL A 142 7.53 -8.30 15.37
C VAL A 142 7.49 -9.77 14.95
N MET A 143 8.44 -10.60 15.39
CA MET A 143 8.57 -11.98 14.87
C MET A 143 7.38 -12.88 15.24
N PRO A 144 6.89 -12.86 16.51
CA PRO A 144 5.68 -13.60 16.86
C PRO A 144 4.46 -13.15 16.05
N ILE A 145 4.35 -11.86 15.73
CA ILE A 145 3.24 -11.32 14.94
C ILE A 145 3.28 -11.88 13.51
N LEU A 146 4.45 -12.02 12.90
CA LEU A 146 4.58 -12.61 11.56
C LEU A 146 4.09 -14.07 11.52
N VAL A 147 4.54 -14.88 12.50
CA VAL A 147 4.12 -16.30 12.62
C VAL A 147 2.63 -16.41 12.88
N PHE A 148 2.11 -15.57 13.77
CA PHE A 148 0.68 -15.51 14.07
C PHE A 148 -0.15 -15.16 12.84
N MET A 149 0.21 -14.09 12.12
CA MET A 149 -0.51 -13.64 10.93
C MET A 149 -0.45 -14.66 9.80
N SER A 150 0.68 -15.35 9.61
CA SER A 150 0.80 -16.46 8.64
C SER A 150 -0.10 -17.65 8.99
N THR A 151 -0.18 -18.00 10.27
CA THR A 151 -1.11 -19.04 10.78
C THR A 151 -2.56 -18.65 10.52
N VAL A 152 -2.94 -17.40 10.81
CA VAL A 152 -4.29 -16.88 10.56
C VAL A 152 -4.64 -16.91 9.08
N ILE A 153 -3.72 -16.48 8.20
CA ILE A 153 -3.94 -16.50 6.75
C ILE A 153 -4.14 -17.94 6.25
N SER A 154 -3.35 -18.90 6.73
CA SER A 154 -3.50 -20.31 6.36
C SER A 154 -4.85 -20.89 6.80
N ILE A 155 -5.32 -20.54 8.00
CA ILE A 155 -6.66 -20.88 8.47
C ILE A 155 -7.75 -20.25 7.57
N LEU A 156 -7.59 -18.98 7.19
CA LEU A 156 -8.55 -18.27 6.34
C LEU A 156 -8.58 -18.84 4.89
N GLN A 157 -7.46 -19.34 4.40
CA GLN A 157 -7.38 -20.08 3.14
C GLN A 157 -8.07 -21.44 3.24
N HIS A 158 -7.79 -22.20 4.32
CA HIS A 158 -8.38 -23.53 4.53
C HIS A 158 -9.90 -23.48 4.71
N THR A 159 -10.40 -22.48 5.43
CA THR A 159 -11.85 -22.24 5.59
C THR A 159 -12.53 -21.74 4.31
N GLY A 160 -11.77 -21.35 3.29
CA GLY A 160 -12.27 -20.77 2.04
C GLY A 160 -12.77 -19.33 2.17
N PHE A 161 -12.67 -18.71 3.36
CA PHE A 161 -13.09 -17.33 3.58
C PHE A 161 -12.26 -16.34 2.74
N LEU A 162 -10.95 -16.56 2.63
CA LEU A 162 -10.10 -15.68 1.85
C LEU A 162 -10.45 -15.73 0.35
N SER A 163 -10.63 -16.94 -0.19
CA SER A 163 -11.07 -17.13 -1.58
C SER A 163 -12.45 -16.52 -1.83
N TRP A 164 -13.36 -16.62 -0.85
CA TRP A 164 -14.66 -15.96 -0.90
C TRP A 164 -14.51 -14.43 -0.93
N LEU A 165 -13.66 -13.86 -0.07
CA LEU A 165 -13.43 -12.41 -0.01
C LEU A 165 -12.86 -11.88 -1.33
N ILE A 166 -11.87 -12.57 -1.91
CA ILE A 166 -11.26 -12.20 -3.19
C ILE A 166 -12.30 -12.25 -4.33
N ARG A 167 -13.18 -13.26 -4.34
CA ARG A 167 -14.30 -13.36 -5.30
C ARG A 167 -15.34 -12.25 -5.15
N LYS A 168 -15.49 -11.64 -3.98
CA LYS A 168 -16.41 -10.51 -3.79
C LYS A 168 -15.84 -9.19 -4.30
N VAL A 169 -14.53 -8.99 -4.13
CA VAL A 169 -13.85 -7.79 -4.64
C VAL A 169 -13.76 -7.82 -6.16
N SER A 170 -13.65 -9.01 -6.77
CA SER A 170 -13.68 -9.18 -8.22
C SER A 170 -15.11 -9.39 -8.74
N PRO A 171 -15.72 -8.47 -9.50
CA PRO A 171 -17.02 -8.74 -10.12
C PRO A 171 -16.92 -9.97 -11.03
N GLU A 172 -17.95 -10.82 -11.03
CA GLU A 172 -18.04 -12.17 -11.65
C GLU A 172 -17.74 -12.27 -13.16
N THR A 173 -17.32 -11.19 -13.80
CA THR A 173 -17.21 -11.11 -15.26
C THR A 173 -15.82 -11.31 -15.83
N GLN A 174 -14.74 -11.45 -15.04
CA GLN A 174 -13.37 -11.45 -15.62
C GLN A 174 -12.39 -12.47 -15.04
N ARG A 175 -11.69 -13.12 -16.00
CA ARG A 175 -10.41 -13.87 -16.00
C ARG A 175 -9.78 -14.15 -14.63
N GLU A 176 -9.41 -15.40 -14.38
CA GLU A 176 -8.67 -15.88 -13.19
C GLU A 176 -7.43 -15.04 -12.85
N ILE A 177 -6.83 -14.39 -13.84
CA ILE A 177 -5.75 -13.41 -13.65
C ILE A 177 -6.17 -12.28 -12.70
N LEU A 178 -7.39 -11.75 -12.84
CA LEU A 178 -7.93 -10.69 -11.96
C LEU A 178 -8.11 -11.19 -10.53
N PHE A 179 -8.44 -12.47 -10.34
CA PHE A 179 -8.49 -13.08 -9.01
C PHE A 179 -7.10 -13.06 -8.34
N SER A 180 -6.03 -13.32 -9.11
CA SER A 180 -4.64 -13.23 -8.64
C SER A 180 -4.24 -11.81 -8.28
N PHE A 181 -4.70 -10.80 -9.02
CA PHE A 181 -4.48 -9.39 -8.68
C PHE A 181 -5.17 -8.98 -7.38
N GLN A 182 -6.39 -9.48 -7.15
CA GLN A 182 -7.15 -9.18 -5.95
C GLN A 182 -6.61 -9.95 -4.73
N SER A 183 -6.06 -11.15 -4.94
CA SER A 183 -5.45 -11.94 -3.86
C SER A 183 -4.17 -11.31 -3.30
N GLN A 184 -3.45 -10.52 -4.11
CA GLN A 184 -2.25 -9.78 -3.71
C GLN A 184 -2.51 -8.66 -2.68
N ILE A 185 -3.77 -8.31 -2.40
CA ILE A 185 -4.12 -7.41 -1.28
C ILE A 185 -3.79 -8.07 0.08
N PHE A 186 -3.94 -9.40 0.15
CA PHE A 186 -3.84 -10.15 1.41
C PHE A 186 -2.64 -11.10 1.43
N LEU A 187 -2.31 -11.70 0.30
CA LEU A 187 -1.26 -12.71 0.17
C LEU A 187 0.06 -12.12 -0.27
N HIS A 188 1.15 -12.74 0.18
CA HIS A 188 2.49 -12.35 -0.25
C HIS A 188 2.73 -12.68 -1.73
N ASN A 189 3.69 -12.02 -2.35
CA ASN A 189 4.00 -12.16 -3.78
C ASN A 189 4.23 -13.62 -4.19
N THR A 190 4.98 -14.39 -3.40
CA THR A 190 5.24 -15.81 -3.67
C THR A 190 3.99 -16.68 -3.51
N GLU A 191 3.13 -16.39 -2.52
CA GLU A 191 1.87 -17.11 -2.29
C GLU A 191 0.83 -16.82 -3.38
N SER A 192 0.78 -15.56 -3.85
CA SER A 192 -0.10 -15.16 -4.95
C SER A 192 0.27 -15.86 -6.27
N ILE A 193 1.57 -16.11 -6.50
CA ILE A 193 2.07 -16.86 -7.65
C ILE A 193 1.68 -18.34 -7.55
N LEU A 194 1.67 -18.90 -6.35
CA LEU A 194 1.26 -20.29 -6.14
C LEU A 194 -0.19 -20.53 -6.59
N LEU A 195 -1.09 -19.55 -6.37
CA LEU A 195 -2.49 -19.62 -6.80
C LEU A 195 -2.64 -19.70 -8.33
N ILE A 196 -1.71 -19.11 -9.09
CA ILE A 196 -1.72 -19.13 -10.55
C ILE A 196 -0.76 -20.13 -11.16
N ARG A 197 -0.05 -20.92 -10.35
CA ARG A 197 0.98 -21.86 -10.80
C ARG A 197 0.57 -22.72 -12.00
N PRO A 198 -0.65 -23.31 -12.09
CA PRO A 198 -1.03 -24.08 -13.26
C PRO A 198 -1.15 -23.22 -14.54
N TYR A 199 -1.48 -21.94 -14.39
CA TYR A 199 -1.73 -21.01 -15.49
C TYR A 199 -0.48 -20.24 -15.94
N ILE A 200 0.57 -20.12 -15.11
CA ILE A 200 1.81 -19.39 -15.43
C ILE A 200 2.38 -19.81 -16.79
N SER A 201 2.21 -21.08 -17.15
CA SER A 201 2.73 -21.60 -18.42
C SER A 201 2.03 -20.99 -19.65
N ARG A 202 0.76 -20.58 -19.51
CA ARG A 202 -0.16 -20.10 -20.55
C ARG A 202 -0.40 -18.59 -20.53
N LEU A 203 0.13 -17.87 -19.55
CA LEU A 203 -0.01 -16.40 -19.46
C LEU A 203 0.80 -15.68 -20.53
N THR A 204 0.25 -14.59 -21.06
CA THR A 204 0.99 -13.67 -21.94
C THR A 204 2.04 -12.90 -21.14
N CYS A 205 3.07 -12.33 -21.80
CA CYS A 205 4.03 -11.49 -21.07
C CYS A 205 3.39 -10.24 -20.44
N SER A 206 2.27 -9.72 -20.97
CA SER A 206 1.54 -8.61 -20.36
C SER A 206 0.79 -9.03 -19.09
N GLU A 207 0.23 -10.24 -19.07
CA GLU A 207 -0.40 -10.81 -17.89
C GLU A 207 0.64 -11.10 -16.80
N ILE A 208 1.79 -11.70 -17.16
CA ILE A 208 2.91 -11.92 -16.22
C ILE A 208 3.44 -10.59 -15.67
N HIS A 209 3.71 -9.60 -16.55
CA HIS A 209 4.18 -8.28 -16.13
C HIS A 209 3.23 -7.64 -15.13
N ALA A 210 1.93 -7.76 -15.39
CA ALA A 210 0.93 -7.19 -14.52
C ALA A 210 0.91 -7.94 -13.17
N VAL A 211 0.91 -9.28 -13.15
CA VAL A 211 0.95 -10.06 -11.89
C VAL A 211 2.16 -9.69 -11.04
N MET A 212 3.34 -9.54 -11.68
CA MET A 212 4.56 -9.10 -10.99
C MET A 212 4.43 -7.69 -10.42
N THR A 213 3.87 -6.77 -11.21
CA THR A 213 3.63 -5.38 -10.81
C THR A 213 2.70 -5.29 -9.60
N GLY A 214 1.63 -6.07 -9.58
CA GLY A 214 0.69 -6.08 -8.46
C GLY A 214 1.31 -6.59 -7.16
N GLY A 215 2.21 -7.58 -7.26
CA GLY A 215 3.00 -8.03 -6.11
C GLY A 215 3.96 -6.95 -5.59
N PHE A 216 4.66 -6.25 -6.48
CA PHE A 216 5.54 -5.15 -6.04
C PHE A 216 4.77 -3.95 -5.49
N ALA A 217 3.54 -3.71 -5.94
CA ALA A 217 2.71 -2.60 -5.50
C ALA A 217 2.03 -2.81 -4.14
N SER A 218 2.00 -4.04 -3.63
CA SER A 218 1.24 -4.40 -2.44
C SER A 218 2.16 -4.92 -1.34
N ILE A 219 1.65 -4.97 -0.11
CA ILE A 219 2.30 -5.61 1.03
C ILE A 219 1.49 -6.84 1.44
N SER A 220 2.16 -7.83 2.03
CA SER A 220 1.50 -9.03 2.53
C SER A 220 0.76 -8.73 3.83
N GLY A 221 -0.39 -9.37 4.03
CA GLY A 221 -1.08 -9.37 5.32
C GLY A 221 -0.21 -9.90 6.46
N THR A 222 0.76 -10.79 6.17
CA THR A 222 1.72 -11.28 7.17
C THR A 222 2.60 -10.16 7.72
N VAL A 223 3.21 -9.36 6.86
CA VAL A 223 4.11 -8.26 7.26
C VAL A 223 3.35 -7.01 7.70
N LEU A 224 2.09 -6.82 7.28
CA LEU A 224 1.25 -5.71 7.69
C LEU A 224 1.21 -5.55 9.22
N GLY A 225 1.07 -6.67 9.94
CA GLY A 225 1.09 -6.68 11.41
C GLY A 225 2.39 -6.15 12.01
N SER A 226 3.53 -6.36 11.34
CA SER A 226 4.82 -5.83 11.80
C SER A 226 4.90 -4.31 11.72
N TYR A 227 4.38 -3.71 10.66
CA TYR A 227 4.38 -2.26 10.49
C TYR A 227 3.42 -1.57 11.46
N ILE A 228 2.29 -2.22 11.78
CA ILE A 228 1.37 -1.76 12.83
C ILE A 228 2.06 -1.79 14.20
N ALA A 229 2.85 -2.84 14.48
CA ALA A 229 3.63 -2.93 15.72
C ALA A 229 4.71 -1.84 15.81
N PHE A 230 5.23 -1.36 14.69
CA PHE A 230 6.10 -0.18 14.65
C PHE A 230 5.37 1.14 14.95
N GLY A 231 4.04 1.15 15.04
CA GLY A 231 3.24 2.33 15.40
C GLY A 231 2.75 3.13 14.20
N VAL A 232 2.82 2.55 12.99
CA VAL A 232 2.17 3.06 11.79
C VAL A 232 0.65 2.83 11.89
N ASP A 233 -0.14 3.78 11.40
CA ASP A 233 -1.60 3.70 11.47
C ASP A 233 -2.13 2.52 10.63
N PRO A 234 -2.83 1.53 11.24
CA PRO A 234 -3.43 0.41 10.51
C PRO A 234 -4.47 0.86 9.48
N ALA A 235 -5.19 1.96 9.72
CA ALA A 235 -6.20 2.45 8.79
C ALA A 235 -5.57 2.88 7.46
N HIS A 236 -4.43 3.57 7.52
CA HIS A 236 -3.69 3.99 6.33
C HIS A 236 -3.06 2.81 5.59
N LEU A 237 -2.47 1.85 6.29
CA LEU A 237 -1.87 0.67 5.66
C LEU A 237 -2.93 -0.22 4.98
N LEU A 238 -4.05 -0.50 5.64
CA LEU A 238 -5.14 -1.29 5.05
C LEU A 238 -5.75 -0.59 3.83
N THR A 239 -5.95 0.72 3.93
CA THR A 239 -6.46 1.52 2.80
C THR A 239 -5.48 1.52 1.64
N ALA A 240 -4.17 1.65 1.90
CA ALA A 240 -3.13 1.60 0.89
C ALA A 240 -3.13 0.24 0.17
N SER A 241 -3.17 -0.89 0.90
CA SER A 241 -3.22 -2.22 0.30
C SER A 241 -4.42 -2.41 -0.63
N VAL A 242 -5.61 -1.96 -0.23
CA VAL A 242 -6.82 -2.06 -1.07
C VAL A 242 -6.71 -1.18 -2.32
N MET A 243 -6.18 0.03 -2.18
CA MET A 243 -5.98 0.96 -3.31
C MET A 243 -4.88 0.51 -4.28
N SER A 244 -3.87 -0.22 -3.79
CA SER A 244 -2.75 -0.69 -4.60
C SER A 244 -3.16 -1.70 -5.67
N SER A 245 -4.20 -2.52 -5.46
CA SER A 245 -4.65 -3.51 -6.46
C SER A 245 -5.17 -2.86 -7.77
N PRO A 246 -6.16 -1.95 -7.76
CA PRO A 246 -6.59 -1.27 -8.98
C PRO A 246 -5.51 -0.33 -9.54
N ALA A 247 -4.69 0.29 -8.68
CA ALA A 247 -3.58 1.15 -9.13
C ALA A 247 -2.51 0.35 -9.89
N SER A 248 -2.14 -0.84 -9.40
CA SER A 248 -1.10 -1.67 -10.02
C SER A 248 -1.54 -2.24 -11.36
N LEU A 249 -2.81 -2.60 -11.49
CA LEU A 249 -3.37 -3.03 -12.77
C LEU A 249 -3.40 -1.88 -13.79
N ALA A 250 -3.77 -0.68 -13.34
CA ALA A 250 -3.76 0.52 -14.19
C ALA A 250 -2.33 0.87 -14.65
N THR A 251 -1.34 0.86 -13.74
CA THR A 251 0.05 1.16 -14.10
C THR A 251 0.65 0.08 -14.99
N ALA A 252 0.44 -1.20 -14.67
CA ALA A 252 0.94 -2.33 -15.46
C ALA A 252 0.42 -2.30 -16.90
N LYS A 253 -0.90 -2.13 -17.10
CA LYS A 253 -1.49 -2.10 -18.45
C LYS A 253 -1.20 -0.79 -19.20
N THR A 254 -0.83 0.28 -18.50
CA THR A 254 -0.34 1.51 -19.14
C THR A 254 1.11 1.37 -19.61
N LEU A 255 1.97 0.74 -18.79
CA LEU A 255 3.38 0.53 -19.11
C LEU A 255 3.62 -0.61 -20.10
N TRP A 256 2.78 -1.65 -20.06
CA TRP A 256 2.84 -2.80 -20.94
C TRP A 256 1.44 -3.32 -21.31
N PRO A 257 0.80 -2.72 -22.33
CA PRO A 257 -0.55 -3.08 -22.74
C PRO A 257 -0.64 -4.51 -23.28
N GLU A 258 -1.86 -5.07 -23.23
CA GLU A 258 -2.14 -6.40 -23.77
C GLU A 258 -2.17 -6.36 -25.29
N THR A 259 -1.31 -7.15 -25.93
CA THR A 259 -1.26 -7.29 -27.40
C THR A 259 -1.79 -8.63 -27.89
N GLU A 260 -1.72 -9.65 -27.04
CA GLU A 260 -2.11 -11.02 -27.34
C GLU A 260 -3.51 -11.32 -26.79
N SER A 261 -4.19 -12.30 -27.38
CA SER A 261 -5.45 -12.80 -26.82
C SER A 261 -5.15 -13.70 -25.63
N SER A 262 -5.71 -13.37 -24.47
CA SER A 262 -5.62 -14.21 -23.26
C SER A 262 -6.15 -15.62 -23.53
N GLN A 263 -5.34 -16.64 -23.26
CA GLN A 263 -5.72 -18.05 -23.43
C GLN A 263 -6.57 -18.61 -22.26
N ILE A 264 -6.74 -17.82 -21.20
CA ILE A 264 -7.53 -18.16 -20.01
C ILE A 264 -8.94 -17.58 -20.18
N LEU A 265 -9.76 -18.30 -20.94
CA LEU A 265 -11.18 -18.02 -21.09
C LEU A 265 -11.96 -19.16 -20.46
N LEU A 266 -12.49 -18.89 -19.26
CA LEU A 266 -13.53 -19.63 -18.52
C LEU A 266 -13.25 -21.12 -18.22
N GLU A 267 -13.58 -21.48 -16.98
CA GLU A 267 -13.82 -22.85 -16.49
C GLU A 267 -12.60 -23.73 -16.26
N GLU A 268 -11.85 -23.46 -15.19
CA GLU A 268 -11.35 -24.53 -14.33
C GLU A 268 -11.59 -24.13 -12.87
N ASP A 269 -12.56 -24.77 -12.21
CA ASP A 269 -12.74 -24.62 -10.77
C ASP A 269 -11.44 -25.07 -10.09
N LEU A 270 -10.76 -24.12 -9.44
CA LEU A 270 -9.63 -24.41 -8.55
C LEU A 270 -10.11 -25.36 -7.45
N GLU A 271 -9.90 -26.65 -7.63
CA GLU A 271 -9.95 -27.65 -6.57
C GLU A 271 -8.81 -27.35 -5.60
N MET A 272 -9.09 -26.49 -4.63
CA MET A 272 -8.22 -26.37 -3.47
C MET A 272 -8.23 -27.70 -2.72
N ASP A 273 -7.05 -28.25 -2.50
CA ASP A 273 -6.86 -29.53 -1.80
C ASP A 273 -7.48 -29.47 -0.40
N LYS A 274 -8.69 -30.02 -0.25
CA LYS A 274 -9.51 -29.98 0.98
C LYS A 274 -9.15 -31.08 1.98
N GLY A 275 -7.96 -31.68 1.86
CA GLY A 275 -7.57 -32.86 2.62
C GLY A 275 -7.19 -32.64 4.09
N CYS A 276 -6.99 -31.40 4.55
CA CYS A 276 -6.41 -31.13 5.87
C CYS A 276 -7.44 -30.79 6.96
N SER A 277 -7.10 -31.04 8.22
CA SER A 277 -7.88 -30.50 9.35
C SER A 277 -7.57 -29.02 9.59
N LEU A 278 -8.45 -28.28 10.27
CA LEU A 278 -8.21 -26.87 10.65
C LEU A 278 -6.90 -26.70 11.43
N LEU A 279 -6.60 -27.64 12.33
CA LEU A 279 -5.36 -27.64 13.11
C LEU A 279 -4.14 -27.89 12.22
N GLU A 280 -4.26 -28.80 11.25
CA GLU A 280 -3.18 -29.06 10.30
C GLU A 280 -2.91 -27.84 9.41
N ALA A 281 -3.95 -27.13 8.95
CA ALA A 281 -3.78 -25.86 8.25
C ALA A 281 -3.04 -24.83 9.11
N ALA A 282 -3.40 -24.71 10.39
CA ALA A 282 -2.69 -23.83 11.33
C ALA A 282 -1.20 -24.22 11.48
N CYS A 283 -0.90 -25.51 11.67
CA CYS A 283 0.47 -26.00 11.79
C CYS A 283 1.28 -25.80 10.50
N ARG A 284 0.67 -26.00 9.32
CA ARG A 284 1.30 -25.73 8.02
C ARG A 284 1.62 -24.24 7.86
N GLY A 285 0.68 -23.35 8.17
CA GLY A 285 0.92 -21.91 8.16
C GLY A 285 2.07 -21.49 9.08
N ALA A 286 2.09 -21.99 10.31
CA ALA A 286 3.17 -21.74 11.26
C ALA A 286 4.54 -22.24 10.74
N SER A 287 4.56 -23.40 10.07
CA SER A 287 5.79 -23.99 9.53
C SER A 287 6.31 -23.22 8.31
N SER A 288 5.41 -22.81 7.40
CA SER A 288 5.75 -21.95 6.25
C SER A 288 6.25 -20.56 6.69
N ALA A 289 5.81 -20.07 7.84
CA ALA A 289 6.29 -18.80 8.39
C ALA A 289 7.78 -18.81 8.73
N ILE A 290 8.36 -19.99 9.05
CA ILE A 290 9.79 -20.12 9.41
C ILE A 290 10.67 -19.63 8.25
N GLU A 291 10.39 -20.08 7.03
CA GLU A 291 11.14 -19.69 5.84
C GLU A 291 10.98 -18.19 5.54
N VAL A 292 9.75 -17.67 5.61
CA VAL A 292 9.47 -16.25 5.39
C VAL A 292 10.21 -15.37 6.40
N VAL A 293 10.13 -15.72 7.69
CA VAL A 293 10.79 -15.00 8.78
C VAL A 293 12.31 -15.06 8.64
N ALA A 294 12.87 -16.24 8.35
CA ALA A 294 14.30 -16.41 8.14
C ALA A 294 14.79 -15.56 6.96
N ASN A 295 14.08 -15.57 5.83
CA ASN A 295 14.41 -14.77 4.66
C ASN A 295 14.36 -13.27 4.97
N ILE A 296 13.32 -12.79 5.67
CA ILE A 296 13.21 -11.38 6.09
C ILE A 296 14.39 -10.99 6.99
N LEU A 297 14.72 -11.80 7.99
CA LEU A 297 15.81 -11.52 8.93
C LEU A 297 17.17 -11.44 8.22
N VAL A 298 17.49 -12.46 7.41
CA VAL A 298 18.74 -12.51 6.66
C VAL A 298 18.85 -11.33 5.70
N ASN A 299 17.76 -11.00 5.01
CA ASN A 299 17.72 -9.85 4.11
C ASN A 299 17.93 -8.53 4.85
N ILE A 300 17.27 -8.30 5.99
CA ILE A 300 17.48 -7.07 6.78
C ILE A 300 18.93 -6.96 7.25
N ILE A 301 19.51 -8.04 7.78
CA ILE A 301 20.91 -8.03 8.26
C ILE A 301 21.86 -7.74 7.10
N SER A 302 21.67 -8.41 5.97
CA SER A 302 22.48 -8.23 4.76
C SER A 302 22.38 -6.81 4.22
N CYS A 303 21.17 -6.29 4.04
CA CYS A 303 20.96 -4.96 3.48
C CYS A 303 21.44 -3.85 4.43
N LEU A 304 21.28 -3.98 5.75
CA LEU A 304 21.82 -3.01 6.71
C LEU A 304 23.35 -3.01 6.71
N ALA A 305 23.99 -4.17 6.61
CA ALA A 305 25.43 -4.27 6.51
C ALA A 305 25.95 -3.66 5.20
N LEU A 306 25.27 -3.89 4.07
CA LEU A 306 25.59 -3.28 2.78
C LEU A 306 25.39 -1.76 2.81
N LEU A 307 24.30 -1.28 3.42
CA LEU A 307 24.05 0.16 3.57
C LEU A 307 25.16 0.83 4.38
N ALA A 308 25.54 0.26 5.53
CA ALA A 308 26.61 0.76 6.36
C ALA A 308 27.97 0.73 5.63
N LEU A 309 28.22 -0.30 4.83
CA LEU A 309 29.41 -0.39 3.98
C LEU A 309 29.42 0.71 2.92
N MET A 310 28.31 0.92 2.21
CA MET A 310 28.18 1.98 1.19
C MET A 310 28.33 3.37 1.80
N ASP A 311 27.68 3.64 2.94
CA ASP A 311 27.81 4.91 3.65
C ASP A 311 29.26 5.14 4.11
N SER A 312 29.96 4.11 4.58
CA SER A 312 31.37 4.21 4.99
C SER A 312 32.31 4.48 3.81
N VAL A 313 32.10 3.78 2.68
CA VAL A 313 32.88 3.98 1.45
C VAL A 313 32.65 5.39 0.90
N LEU A 314 31.40 5.83 0.85
CA LEU A 314 31.06 7.19 0.39
C LEU A 314 31.57 8.26 1.33
N SER A 315 31.53 8.04 2.64
CA SER A 315 32.11 8.99 3.61
C SER A 315 33.63 9.08 3.46
N TRP A 316 34.31 7.96 3.18
CA TRP A 316 35.74 7.96 2.86
C TRP A 316 36.03 8.73 1.57
N VAL A 317 35.27 8.51 0.49
CA VAL A 317 35.42 9.30 -0.75
C VAL A 317 35.10 10.78 -0.50
N GLY A 318 34.05 11.07 0.28
CA GLY A 318 33.66 12.42 0.65
C GLY A 318 34.74 13.15 1.44
N SER A 319 35.47 12.44 2.31
CA SER A 319 36.61 13.01 3.03
C SER A 319 37.75 13.46 2.11
N MET A 320 37.88 12.90 0.90
CA MET A 320 38.83 13.40 -0.10
C MET A 320 38.44 14.74 -0.71
N PHE A 321 37.16 15.13 -0.61
CA PHE A 321 36.59 16.38 -1.10
C PHE A 321 36.13 17.30 0.03
N ASP A 322 36.67 17.14 1.26
CA ASP A 322 36.29 17.89 2.46
C ASP A 322 34.77 17.84 2.80
N CYS A 323 34.09 16.78 2.34
CA CYS A 323 32.65 16.55 2.53
C CYS A 323 32.40 15.21 3.28
N PRO A 324 32.73 15.10 4.58
CA PRO A 324 32.60 13.84 5.32
C PRO A 324 31.13 13.36 5.50
N ALA A 325 30.16 14.27 5.33
CA ALA A 325 28.73 13.98 5.38
C ALA A 325 28.20 13.26 4.13
N PHE A 326 29.04 13.04 3.11
CA PHE A 326 28.66 12.34 1.89
C PHE A 326 28.33 10.87 2.21
N SER A 327 27.08 10.49 2.00
CA SER A 327 26.54 9.17 2.34
C SER A 327 25.52 8.72 1.29
N PHE A 328 25.26 7.42 1.20
CA PHE A 328 24.26 6.86 0.30
C PHE A 328 22.86 7.40 0.64
N THR A 329 22.59 7.55 1.93
CA THR A 329 21.38 8.21 2.47
C THR A 329 21.23 9.63 1.91
N LEU A 330 22.30 10.43 1.90
CA LEU A 330 22.27 11.80 1.35
C LEU A 330 22.00 11.79 -0.16
N ILE A 331 22.66 10.91 -0.91
CA ILE A 331 22.45 10.77 -2.36
C ILE A 331 20.99 10.42 -2.65
N CYS A 332 20.43 9.42 -1.94
CA CYS A 332 19.03 9.05 -2.06
C CYS A 332 18.09 10.22 -1.77
N SER A 333 18.39 11.00 -0.72
CA SER A 333 17.60 12.17 -0.34
C SER A 333 17.52 13.18 -1.48
N TYR A 334 18.63 13.48 -2.17
CA TYR A 334 18.62 14.42 -3.29
C TYR A 334 18.01 13.84 -4.57
N VAL A 335 18.29 12.58 -4.90
CA VAL A 335 17.78 11.92 -6.11
C VAL A 335 16.26 11.77 -6.08
N PHE A 336 15.70 11.38 -4.92
CA PHE A 336 14.25 11.17 -4.77
C PHE A 336 13.50 12.42 -4.27
N MET A 337 14.18 13.53 -3.95
CA MET A 337 13.52 14.77 -3.49
C MET A 337 12.49 15.30 -4.49
N PRO A 338 12.76 15.38 -5.81
CA PRO A 338 11.76 15.82 -6.78
C PRO A 338 10.52 14.91 -6.76
N LEU A 339 10.72 13.60 -6.62
CA LEU A 339 9.65 12.62 -6.57
C LEU A 339 8.80 12.78 -5.30
N SER A 340 9.46 12.95 -4.15
CA SER A 340 8.83 13.24 -2.85
C SER A 340 7.98 14.52 -2.91
N PHE A 341 8.53 15.59 -3.47
CA PHE A 341 7.83 16.86 -3.62
C PHE A 341 6.63 16.76 -4.57
N MET A 342 6.76 16.00 -5.69
CA MET A 342 5.67 15.76 -6.62
C MET A 342 4.48 15.02 -5.97
N MET A 343 4.71 14.18 -4.95
CA MET A 343 3.65 13.51 -4.20
C MET A 343 2.88 14.44 -3.25
N GLY A 344 3.29 15.71 -3.12
CA GLY A 344 2.61 16.71 -2.30
C GLY A 344 3.10 16.78 -0.85
N VAL A 345 4.34 16.34 -0.62
CA VAL A 345 5.11 16.52 0.63
C VAL A 345 5.61 17.97 0.71
N SER A 346 5.67 18.54 1.92
CA SER A 346 6.23 19.88 2.14
C SER A 346 7.73 19.90 1.82
N TRP A 347 8.23 21.03 1.30
CA TRP A 347 9.64 21.16 0.89
C TRP A 347 10.64 20.76 1.99
N GLU A 348 10.37 21.13 3.25
CA GLU A 348 11.20 20.78 4.41
C GLU A 348 11.23 19.28 4.71
N ASP A 349 10.10 18.60 4.52
CA ASP A 349 9.95 17.17 4.78
C ASP A 349 10.41 16.33 3.57
N SER A 350 10.47 16.95 2.38
CA SER A 350 10.72 16.25 1.12
C SER A 350 12.02 15.47 1.10
N PHE A 351 13.10 16.02 1.69
CA PHE A 351 14.39 15.34 1.77
C PHE A 351 14.34 14.10 2.68
N ILE A 352 13.63 14.19 3.80
CA ILE A 352 13.47 13.07 4.75
C ILE A 352 12.61 11.97 4.13
N VAL A 353 11.50 12.34 3.47
CA VAL A 353 10.65 11.36 2.79
C VAL A 353 11.38 10.75 1.58
N ALA A 354 12.19 11.52 0.85
CA ALA A 354 13.02 11.01 -0.23
C ALA A 354 14.06 9.98 0.25
N ASP A 355 14.65 10.19 1.43
CA ASP A 355 15.50 9.19 2.07
C ASP A 355 14.74 7.88 2.33
N LEU A 356 13.52 7.97 2.88
CA LEU A 356 12.68 6.79 3.13
C LEU A 356 12.35 6.04 1.84
N ILE A 357 12.04 6.75 0.74
CA ILE A 357 11.80 6.15 -0.58
C ILE A 357 13.06 5.46 -1.10
N GLY A 358 14.23 6.09 -0.98
CA GLY A 358 15.49 5.48 -1.39
C GLY A 358 15.82 4.21 -0.60
N LYS A 359 15.64 4.25 0.73
CA LYS A 359 15.77 3.07 1.60
C LYS A 359 14.80 1.97 1.20
N LYS A 360 13.55 2.29 0.86
CA LYS A 360 12.59 1.31 0.35
C LYS A 360 13.09 0.67 -0.95
N THR A 361 13.43 1.48 -1.95
CA THR A 361 13.73 0.99 -3.30
C THR A 361 15.01 0.16 -3.35
N PHE A 362 16.09 0.60 -2.70
CA PHE A 362 17.39 -0.06 -2.80
C PHE A 362 17.65 -1.11 -1.72
N ILE A 363 17.10 -0.93 -0.52
CA ILE A 363 17.35 -1.80 0.64
C ILE A 363 16.12 -2.70 0.85
N ASN A 364 15.11 -2.19 1.55
CA ASN A 364 13.89 -2.92 1.87
C ASN A 364 12.84 -1.98 2.49
N GLU A 365 11.55 -2.25 2.32
CA GLU A 365 10.49 -1.45 2.97
C GLU A 365 10.52 -1.59 4.49
N PHE A 366 10.94 -2.74 5.03
CA PHE A 366 11.01 -2.95 6.48
C PHE A 366 11.96 -1.97 7.17
N VAL A 367 13.13 -1.71 6.56
CA VAL A 367 14.11 -0.73 7.06
C VAL A 367 13.56 0.69 6.96
N ALA A 368 12.85 1.00 5.87
CA ALA A 368 12.20 2.30 5.71
C ALA A 368 11.10 2.53 6.76
N TYR A 369 10.26 1.53 7.05
CA TYR A 369 9.22 1.60 8.07
C TYR A 369 9.79 1.71 9.48
N GLN A 370 10.88 1.02 9.78
CA GLN A 370 11.58 1.19 11.05
C GLN A 370 12.06 2.64 11.21
N LYS A 371 12.63 3.25 10.16
CA LYS A 371 13.05 4.65 10.23
C LYS A 371 11.86 5.62 10.35
N LEU A 372 10.77 5.36 9.63
CA LEU A 372 9.53 6.13 9.75
C LEU A 372 8.96 6.05 11.17
N SER A 373 9.02 4.88 11.81
CA SER A 373 8.56 4.69 13.19
C SER A 373 9.31 5.53 14.21
N GLU A 374 10.62 5.76 13.99
CA GLU A 374 11.41 6.64 14.84
C GLU A 374 10.90 8.08 14.76
N PHE A 375 10.52 8.56 13.57
CA PHE A 375 9.94 9.88 13.38
C PHE A 375 8.56 10.00 14.03
N ILE A 376 7.69 9.01 13.84
CA ILE A 376 6.36 8.97 14.47
C ILE A 376 6.49 8.98 16.00
N ARG A 377 7.42 8.20 16.57
CA ARG A 377 7.64 8.15 18.02
C ARG A 377 8.17 9.48 18.55
N LYS A 378 9.10 10.13 17.85
CA LYS A 378 9.62 11.46 18.24
C LYS A 378 8.54 12.52 18.23
N ARG A 379 7.65 12.51 17.22
CA ARG A 379 6.49 13.40 17.15
C ARG A 379 5.51 13.17 18.31
N LYS A 380 5.10 11.91 18.53
CA LYS A 380 4.19 11.54 19.62
C LYS A 380 4.79 11.82 21.01
N GLY A 381 6.12 11.81 21.12
CA GLY A 381 6.85 12.17 22.35
C GLY A 381 6.90 13.67 22.66
N GLY A 382 6.35 14.54 21.79
CA GLY A 382 6.28 15.99 22.05
C GLY A 382 7.63 16.72 22.00
N GLY A 383 8.63 16.17 21.31
CA GLY A 383 9.95 16.78 21.19
C GLY A 383 9.97 18.06 20.34
N ALA A 384 11.06 18.83 20.44
CA ALA A 384 11.30 19.97 19.56
C ALA A 384 11.38 19.53 18.09
N GLU A 385 10.73 20.28 17.19
CA GLU A 385 10.69 19.97 15.75
C GLU A 385 12.07 20.10 15.10
N TYR A 386 12.89 21.05 15.56
CA TYR A 386 14.25 21.29 15.06
C TYR A 386 15.27 21.24 16.20
N VAL A 387 16.39 20.56 15.95
CA VAL A 387 17.57 20.56 16.83
C VAL A 387 18.78 20.83 15.94
N GLY A 388 19.44 21.98 16.14
CA GLY A 388 20.63 22.35 15.36
C GLY A 388 20.41 22.40 13.85
N ASN A 389 19.31 23.04 13.40
CA ASN A 389 18.83 23.07 12.00
C ASN A 389 18.43 21.71 11.39
N VAL A 390 18.45 20.62 12.17
CA VAL A 390 17.99 19.30 11.71
C VAL A 390 16.57 19.05 12.21
N LYS A 391 15.66 18.83 11.26
CA LYS A 391 14.28 18.47 11.54
C LYS A 391 14.20 17.06 12.13
N GLN A 392 13.54 16.91 13.27
CA GLN A 392 13.54 15.69 14.08
C GLN A 392 12.44 14.70 13.73
N TYR A 393 11.32 15.16 13.20
CA TYR A 393 10.17 14.35 12.80
C TYR A 393 9.38 15.01 11.66
N LEU A 394 8.49 14.23 11.04
CA LEU A 394 7.68 14.62 9.90
C LEU A 394 6.34 15.23 10.35
N SER A 395 5.73 16.07 9.51
CA SER A 395 4.33 16.47 9.72
C SER A 395 3.38 15.28 9.53
N GLU A 396 2.20 15.30 10.17
CA GLU A 396 1.21 14.21 10.05
C GLU A 396 0.80 13.93 8.60
N ARG A 397 0.70 14.99 7.79
CA ARG A 397 0.44 14.89 6.35
C ARG A 397 1.57 14.13 5.65
N SER A 398 2.82 14.50 5.89
CA SER A 398 3.99 13.87 5.27
C SER A 398 4.18 12.43 5.77
N GLU A 399 3.88 12.13 7.03
CA GLU A 399 3.86 10.76 7.57
C GLU A 399 2.82 9.89 6.85
N THR A 400 1.64 10.45 6.57
CA THR A 400 0.59 9.75 5.82
C THR A 400 1.04 9.48 4.39
N ILE A 401 1.56 10.49 3.67
CA ILE A 401 2.06 10.31 2.30
C ILE A 401 3.20 9.29 2.27
N ALA A 402 4.14 9.37 3.21
CA ALA A 402 5.25 8.41 3.33
C ALA A 402 4.73 6.99 3.57
N THR A 403 3.73 6.80 4.44
CA THR A 403 3.12 5.49 4.71
C THR A 403 2.59 4.84 3.42
N TYR A 404 1.87 5.60 2.59
CA TYR A 404 1.38 5.07 1.31
C TYR A 404 2.50 4.83 0.30
N ALA A 405 3.48 5.73 0.23
CA ALA A 405 4.62 5.59 -0.69
C ALA A 405 5.50 4.37 -0.35
N LEU A 406 5.60 4.02 0.94
CA LEU A 406 6.33 2.86 1.44
C LEU A 406 5.53 1.56 1.35
N CYS A 407 4.21 1.62 1.20
CA CYS A 407 3.32 0.46 1.16
C CYS A 407 3.42 -0.32 -0.17
N GLY A 408 4.52 -1.05 -0.35
CA GLY A 408 4.67 -2.07 -1.39
C GLY A 408 6.05 -2.73 -1.37
N PHE A 409 6.15 -3.98 -1.81
CA PHE A 409 7.40 -4.74 -1.95
C PHE A 409 8.26 -4.34 -3.16
N SER A 410 8.13 -3.10 -3.65
CA SER A 410 8.85 -2.60 -4.82
C SER A 410 10.30 -2.26 -4.47
N ASN A 411 11.11 -3.29 -4.23
CA ASN A 411 12.52 -3.19 -3.88
C ASN A 411 13.39 -4.22 -4.63
N VAL A 412 14.71 -3.99 -4.69
CA VAL A 412 15.67 -4.86 -5.40
C VAL A 412 15.72 -6.28 -4.81
N THR A 413 15.52 -6.42 -3.51
CA THR A 413 15.52 -7.74 -2.83
C THR A 413 14.33 -8.60 -3.27
N SER A 414 13.14 -8.01 -3.36
CA SER A 414 11.91 -8.65 -3.80
C SER A 414 11.95 -8.98 -5.28
N LEU A 415 12.65 -8.17 -6.07
CA LEU A 415 12.93 -8.46 -7.47
C LEU A 415 13.70 -9.77 -7.62
N ALA A 416 14.75 -9.98 -6.82
CA ALA A 416 15.52 -11.23 -6.84
C ALA A 416 14.65 -12.45 -6.48
N MET A 417 13.78 -12.32 -5.49
CA MET A 417 12.82 -13.40 -5.13
C MET A 417 11.84 -13.71 -6.28
N LEU A 418 11.35 -12.68 -6.98
CA LEU A 418 10.35 -12.82 -8.02
C LEU A 418 10.92 -13.37 -9.34
N VAL A 419 12.13 -12.96 -9.72
CA VAL A 419 12.84 -13.46 -10.91
C VAL A 419 13.11 -14.96 -10.78
N GLY A 420 13.43 -15.44 -9.58
CA GLY A 420 13.60 -16.88 -9.32
C GLY A 420 12.31 -17.69 -9.55
N ALA A 421 11.13 -17.09 -9.35
CA ALA A 421 9.84 -17.76 -9.50
C ALA A 421 9.24 -17.63 -10.91
N LEU A 422 9.53 -16.55 -11.64
CA LEU A 422 8.93 -16.21 -12.94
C LEU A 422 10.02 -15.85 -13.97
N SER A 423 10.66 -16.87 -14.56
CA SER A 423 11.80 -16.70 -15.49
C SER A 423 11.40 -16.44 -16.96
N LYS A 424 10.12 -16.47 -17.30
CA LYS A 424 9.66 -16.50 -18.70
C LYS A 424 9.81 -15.19 -19.48
N CYS A 425 9.72 -14.03 -18.83
CA CYS A 425 9.80 -12.74 -19.52
C CYS A 425 10.77 -11.78 -18.78
N PRO A 426 11.78 -11.18 -19.45
CA PRO A 426 12.74 -10.25 -18.84
C PRO A 426 12.14 -8.85 -18.62
N LEU A 427 10.92 -8.77 -18.07
CA LEU A 427 10.21 -7.53 -17.74
C LEU A 427 10.24 -7.23 -16.23
N TRP A 428 11.16 -7.86 -15.50
CA TRP A 428 11.30 -7.75 -14.05
C TRP A 428 11.64 -6.32 -13.62
N LEU A 429 12.56 -5.63 -14.29
CA LEU A 429 12.88 -4.24 -13.96
C LEU A 429 11.71 -3.30 -14.24
N ARG A 430 11.00 -3.54 -15.34
CA ARG A 430 9.81 -2.75 -15.72
C ARG A 430 8.68 -2.92 -14.71
N SER A 431 8.43 -4.16 -14.26
CA SER A 431 7.40 -4.43 -13.26
C SER A 431 7.76 -3.85 -11.90
N LEU A 432 9.05 -3.83 -11.52
CA LEU A 432 9.50 -3.14 -10.31
C LEU A 432 9.20 -1.64 -10.36
N ILE A 433 9.53 -0.97 -11.47
CA ILE A 433 9.23 0.46 -11.66
C ILE A 433 7.71 0.68 -11.63
N ALA A 434 6.94 -0.15 -12.33
CA ALA A 434 5.48 -0.08 -12.34
C ALA A 434 4.89 -0.22 -10.92
N GLY A 435 5.47 -1.09 -10.09
CA GLY A 435 5.10 -1.27 -8.68
C GLY A 435 5.42 -0.06 -7.81
N CYS A 436 6.64 0.50 -7.94
CA CYS A 436 7.02 1.75 -7.27
C CYS A 436 6.05 2.89 -7.61
N VAL A 437 5.76 3.06 -8.90
CA VAL A 437 4.87 4.09 -9.41
C VAL A 437 3.43 3.91 -8.92
N SER A 438 2.97 2.66 -8.79
CA SER A 438 1.67 2.35 -8.18
C SER A 438 1.60 2.81 -6.72
N CYS A 439 2.66 2.58 -5.93
CA CYS A 439 2.73 3.05 -4.55
C CYS A 439 2.73 4.59 -4.46
N PHE A 440 3.44 5.26 -5.38
CA PHE A 440 3.45 6.72 -5.44
C PHE A 440 2.10 7.28 -5.87
N MET A 441 1.38 6.59 -6.75
CA MET A 441 0.01 6.97 -7.15
C MET A 441 -0.94 6.95 -5.94
N THR A 442 -0.91 5.91 -5.11
CA THR A 442 -1.74 5.84 -3.90
C THR A 442 -1.33 6.91 -2.87
N ALA A 443 -0.04 7.21 -2.76
CA ALA A 443 0.49 8.29 -1.92
C ALA A 443 0.01 9.69 -2.32
N CYS A 444 0.01 9.99 -3.63
CA CYS A 444 -0.54 11.25 -4.16
C CYS A 444 -2.03 11.41 -3.80
N ILE A 445 -2.81 10.33 -3.91
CA ILE A 445 -4.24 10.36 -3.55
C ILE A 445 -4.40 10.63 -2.05
N ALA A 446 -3.60 9.97 -1.20
CA ALA A 446 -3.63 10.22 0.24
C ALA A 446 -3.27 11.66 0.60
N GLY A 447 -2.25 12.25 -0.04
CA GLY A 447 -1.85 13.64 0.19
C GLY A 447 -2.94 14.66 -0.14
N GLU A 448 -3.70 14.43 -1.20
CA GLU A 448 -4.82 15.30 -1.59
C GLU A 448 -6.03 15.12 -0.66
N LEU A 449 -6.38 13.88 -0.31
CA LEU A 449 -7.47 13.59 0.63
C LEU A 449 -7.20 14.19 2.01
N CYS A 450 -5.95 14.11 2.48
CA CYS A 450 -5.53 14.73 3.74
C CYS A 450 -5.65 16.27 3.68
N ALA A 451 -5.33 16.89 2.53
CA ALA A 451 -5.50 18.34 2.32
C ALA A 451 -6.98 18.75 2.42
N PHE A 452 -7.85 17.97 1.77
CA PHE A 452 -9.29 18.18 1.76
C PHE A 452 -9.89 18.05 3.17
N TRP A 453 -9.49 17.02 3.91
CA TRP A 453 -9.98 16.75 5.26
C TRP A 453 -9.55 17.83 6.26
N LEU A 454 -8.28 18.28 6.23
CA LEU A 454 -7.82 19.39 7.06
C LEU A 454 -8.63 20.67 6.79
N ARG A 455 -8.91 20.96 5.53
CA ARG A 455 -9.68 22.15 5.13
C ARG A 455 -11.13 22.08 5.63
N PHE A 456 -11.74 20.91 5.59
CA PHE A 456 -13.11 20.68 6.07
C PHE A 456 -13.20 20.79 7.60
N HIS A 457 -12.26 20.16 8.33
CA HIS A 457 -12.25 20.19 9.79
C HIS A 457 -11.98 21.61 10.33
N THR A 458 -11.10 22.37 9.67
CA THR A 458 -10.88 23.79 10.00
C THR A 458 -12.17 24.60 9.81
N LEU A 459 -12.93 24.34 8.73
CA LEU A 459 -14.22 24.99 8.49
C LEU A 459 -15.28 24.61 9.54
N GLU A 460 -15.30 23.36 9.97
CA GLU A 460 -16.21 22.86 11.00
C GLU A 460 -15.90 23.47 12.38
N ILE A 461 -14.63 23.56 12.76
CA ILE A 461 -14.20 24.24 13.99
C ILE A 461 -14.55 25.73 13.92
N LEU A 462 -14.38 26.36 12.76
CA LEU A 462 -14.68 27.77 12.54
C LEU A 462 -16.19 28.04 12.61
N THR A 463 -17.02 27.16 12.01
CA THR A 463 -18.48 27.25 12.12
C THR A 463 -18.99 26.93 13.53
N ARG A 464 -18.41 25.96 14.23
CA ARG A 464 -18.73 25.69 15.64
C ARG A 464 -18.31 26.84 16.56
N GLY A 465 -17.15 27.44 16.31
CA GLY A 465 -16.66 28.62 17.03
C GLY A 465 -17.52 29.86 16.83
N ILE A 466 -18.00 30.09 15.59
CA ILE A 466 -18.97 31.16 15.28
C ILE A 466 -20.32 30.90 15.96
N ARG A 467 -20.75 29.62 16.03
CA ARG A 467 -22.03 29.24 16.65
C ARG A 467 -22.05 29.35 18.18
N GLN A 468 -20.89 29.35 18.84
CA GLN A 468 -20.77 29.44 20.30
C GLN A 468 -20.60 30.87 20.86
N ASN A 469 -20.83 31.92 20.07
CA ASN A 469 -20.90 33.32 20.53
C ASN A 469 -19.66 33.83 21.31
N ASN A 470 -18.50 33.20 21.13
CA ASN A 470 -17.23 33.71 21.64
C ASN A 470 -16.60 34.58 20.54
N SER A 471 -16.43 35.87 20.85
CA SER A 471 -15.83 36.94 20.04
C SER A 471 -15.03 36.42 18.84
N LEU A 472 -15.44 36.81 17.62
CA LEU A 472 -14.83 36.44 16.34
C LEU A 472 -13.28 36.41 16.41
N CYS A 473 -12.68 37.38 17.10
CA CYS A 473 -11.23 37.48 17.37
C CYS A 473 -10.57 36.23 17.99
N ARG A 474 -11.21 35.52 18.93
CA ARG A 474 -10.65 34.29 19.54
C ARG A 474 -10.72 33.11 18.58
N ALA A 475 -11.78 33.00 17.80
CA ALA A 475 -11.89 32.01 16.73
C ALA A 475 -10.86 32.30 15.62
N THR A 476 -10.65 33.56 15.23
CA THR A 476 -9.61 33.95 14.28
C THR A 476 -8.20 33.67 14.81
N ARG A 477 -7.95 33.86 16.12
CA ARG A 477 -6.66 33.54 16.75
C ARG A 477 -6.41 32.03 16.83
N ALA A 478 -7.41 31.24 17.17
CA ALA A 478 -7.33 29.77 17.15
C ALA A 478 -7.11 29.22 15.73
N VAL A 479 -7.80 29.81 14.74
CA VAL A 479 -7.63 29.48 13.32
C VAL A 479 -6.26 29.92 12.81
N ASN A 480 -5.73 31.07 13.24
CA ASN A 480 -4.38 31.49 12.91
C ASN A 480 -3.30 30.62 13.58
N ILE A 481 -3.53 30.09 14.78
CA ILE A 481 -2.63 29.13 15.43
C ILE A 481 -2.67 27.79 14.67
N HIS A 482 -3.87 27.31 14.30
CA HIS A 482 -4.03 26.08 13.51
C HIS A 482 -3.50 26.22 12.08
N ARG A 483 -3.62 27.41 11.48
CA ARG A 483 -3.07 27.76 10.16
C ARG A 483 -1.56 27.95 10.24
N SER A 484 -1.02 28.56 11.30
CA SER A 484 0.42 28.65 11.56
C SER A 484 1.07 27.27 11.75
N LEU A 485 0.34 26.30 12.32
CA LEU A 485 0.75 24.90 12.40
C LEU A 485 0.65 24.17 11.04
N ALA A 486 -0.22 24.62 10.14
CA ALA A 486 -0.41 24.05 8.80
C ALA A 486 0.40 24.77 7.70
N THR A 487 0.90 25.98 7.96
CA THR A 487 1.65 26.83 7.03
C THR A 487 2.85 27.45 7.75
N SER A 488 3.78 26.63 8.24
CA SER A 488 5.18 27.05 8.20
C SER A 488 5.63 26.88 6.75
N ASN A 489 5.98 27.99 6.11
CA ASN A 489 6.49 28.13 4.75
C ASN A 489 5.49 28.07 3.58
N ASN A 490 4.94 29.25 3.27
CA ASN A 490 4.94 29.78 1.90
C ASN A 490 5.16 31.31 1.95
N ASN A 491 6.43 31.72 1.92
CA ASN A 491 6.78 33.05 1.43
C ASN A 491 6.59 33.05 -0.09
N THR A 492 5.44 33.51 -0.57
CA THR A 492 5.26 34.19 -1.88
C THR A 492 3.78 34.54 -2.09
N LEU A 493 3.52 35.86 -2.16
CA LEU A 493 2.40 36.56 -2.79
C LEU A 493 1.02 35.89 -2.80
N LEU A 494 0.19 36.22 -1.79
CA LEU A 494 -1.21 36.59 -2.06
C LEU A 494 -1.83 37.43 -0.90
N PRO A 495 -1.55 38.76 -0.80
CA PRO A 495 -2.35 39.66 0.01
C PRO A 495 -3.13 40.62 -0.90
N ALA A 496 -4.41 40.38 -1.19
CA ALA A 496 -5.20 41.42 -1.89
C ALA A 496 -6.74 41.36 -1.80
N LEU A 497 -7.41 40.32 -1.29
CA LEU A 497 -8.87 40.20 -1.50
C LEU A 497 -9.77 40.00 -0.28
N THR A 498 -9.28 40.23 0.95
CA THR A 498 -10.16 40.16 2.15
C THR A 498 -9.89 41.24 3.21
N LEU A 499 -9.15 42.31 2.87
CA LEU A 499 -8.88 43.45 3.77
C LEU A 499 -9.62 44.75 3.43
N ALA A 500 -10.69 44.69 2.64
CA ALA A 500 -11.51 45.85 2.32
C ALA A 500 -12.98 45.61 2.72
N ARG A 501 -13.28 45.71 4.02
CA ARG A 501 -14.58 46.09 4.62
C ARG A 501 -14.51 45.90 6.15
N CYS A 502 -13.67 46.71 6.79
CA CYS A 502 -13.75 46.98 8.23
C CYS A 502 -13.15 48.37 8.50
N SER A 503 -13.71 49.37 7.84
CA SER A 503 -13.56 50.77 8.20
C SER A 503 -14.73 51.52 7.57
N THR A 504 -15.44 52.31 8.39
CA THR A 504 -16.77 52.88 8.15
C THR A 504 -17.86 51.81 8.22
N VAL A 505 -18.70 51.76 9.26
CA VAL A 505 -19.71 52.76 9.62
C VAL A 505 -19.93 52.76 11.14
N HIS A 506 -20.13 53.96 11.67
CA HIS A 506 -20.52 54.28 13.05
C HIS A 506 -21.85 53.64 13.48
#